data_AF-A0A4U9HZD6-F1
#
_entry.id   AF-A0A4U9HZD6-F1
#
_cell.length_a   1.000
_cell.length_b   1.000
_cell.length_c   1.000
_cell.angle_alpha   90.00
_cell.angle_beta   90.00
_cell.angle_gamma   90.00
#
_symmetry.space_group_name_H-M   'P 1'
#
loop_
_entity.id
_entity.type
_entity.pdbx_description
1 polymer ?
#
loop_
_entity_poly.entity_id
_entity_poly.type
_entity_poly.pdbx_seq_one_letter_code
_entity_poly.pdbx_strand_id
1 'polypeptide(L)'
;MNARKTQDRVEIYLSLLIAVVVIAFSFLIPSVFWSSANFQSIASQMPILGVLALAMAVTILTGGINLSIIATMNACGLVMAWGCHALSSRHQQHAAGAGPPG
;
A
#
# COMPACT_ATOMS: atom_id res chain seq x y z
N MET A 1 19.14 25.60 18.78
CA MET A 1 19.96 24.55 18.13
C MET A 1 19.08 23.32 17.91
N ASN A 2 19.25 22.57 16.81
CA ASN A 2 18.83 21.18 16.61
C ASN A 2 17.59 20.73 15.78
N ALA A 3 16.83 21.59 15.07
CA ALA A 3 15.84 21.05 14.13
C ALA A 3 16.50 20.27 12.96
N ARG A 4 17.58 20.82 12.40
CA ARG A 4 18.36 20.19 11.31
C ARG A 4 18.99 18.86 11.74
N LYS A 5 19.59 18.82 12.94
CA LYS A 5 20.25 17.61 13.48
C LYS A 5 19.26 16.48 13.78
N THR A 6 18.01 16.78 14.10
CA THR A 6 16.95 15.76 14.26
C THR A 6 16.48 15.24 12.90
N GLN A 7 16.31 16.11 11.89
CA GLN A 7 15.98 15.65 10.54
C GLN A 7 17.05 14.70 9.98
N ASP A 8 18.33 15.04 10.15
CA ASP A 8 19.44 14.16 9.75
C ASP A 8 19.37 12.78 10.43
N ARG A 9 18.99 12.74 11.71
CA ARG A 9 18.79 11.48 12.45
C ARG A 9 17.58 10.70 11.96
N VAL A 10 16.48 11.39 11.68
CA VAL A 10 15.23 10.78 11.19
C VAL A 10 15.45 10.18 9.81
N GLU A 11 16.14 10.86 8.90
CA GLU A 11 16.50 10.32 7.58
C GLU A 11 17.35 9.06 7.69
N ILE A 12 18.31 9.04 8.63
CA ILE A 12 19.12 7.86 8.94
C ILE A 12 18.23 6.73 9.50
N TYR A 13 17.31 7.04 10.43
CA TYR A 13 16.40 6.04 10.98
C TYR A 13 15.43 5.46 9.94
N LEU A 14 14.86 6.30 9.05
CA LEU A 14 13.98 5.86 7.97
C LEU A 14 14.74 5.02 6.94
N SER A 15 15.95 5.43 6.57
CA SER A 15 16.79 4.66 5.63
C SER A 15 17.18 3.31 6.23
N LEU A 16 17.52 3.28 7.52
CA LEU A 16 17.83 2.05 8.23
C LEU A 16 16.60 1.15 8.37
N LEU A 17 15.43 1.70 8.67
CA LEU A 17 14.17 0.98 8.71
C LEU A 17 13.87 0.32 7.36
N ILE A 18 13.99 1.08 6.26
CA ILE A 18 13.81 0.56 4.90
C ILE A 18 14.78 -0.57 4.61
N ALA A 19 16.06 -0.43 4.96
CA ALA A 19 17.05 -1.49 4.76
C ALA A 19 16.69 -2.77 5.52
N VAL A 20 16.28 -2.65 6.78
CA VAL A 20 15.84 -3.79 7.61
C VAL A 20 14.61 -4.47 7.00
N VAL A 21 13.61 -3.70 6.58
CA VAL A 21 12.38 -4.24 5.97
C VAL A 21 12.68 -4.94 4.64
N VAL A 22 13.49 -4.35 3.78
CA VAL A 22 13.88 -4.96 2.49
C VAL A 22 14.60 -6.29 2.72
N ILE A 23 15.54 -6.35 3.66
CA ILE A 23 16.24 -7.59 4.01
C ILE A 23 15.24 -8.63 4.55
N ALA A 24 14.40 -8.25 5.49
CA ALA A 24 13.43 -9.16 6.10
C ALA A 24 12.45 -9.76 5.07
N PHE A 25 11.86 -8.93 4.21
CA PHE A 25 10.92 -9.40 3.17
C PHE A 25 11.62 -10.16 2.04
N SER A 26 12.88 -9.83 1.73
CA SER A 26 13.68 -10.60 0.78
C SER A 26 13.96 -12.02 1.28
N PHE A 27 14.10 -12.24 2.59
CA PHE A 27 14.24 -13.59 3.16
C PHE A 27 12.92 -14.32 3.34
N LEU A 28 11.85 -13.60 3.71
CA LEU A 28 10.57 -14.23 4.03
C LEU A 28 9.80 -14.68 2.77
N ILE A 29 9.88 -13.91 1.67
CA ILE A 29 9.12 -14.17 0.44
C ILE A 29 9.98 -13.89 -0.82
N PRO A 30 11.09 -14.62 -1.03
CA PRO A 30 12.08 -14.30 -2.07
C PRO A 30 11.51 -14.37 -3.49
N SER A 31 10.57 -15.29 -3.75
CA SER A 31 10.00 -15.51 -5.07
C SER A 31 9.01 -14.43 -5.52
N VAL A 32 8.37 -13.74 -4.57
CA VAL A 32 7.34 -12.72 -4.86
C VAL A 32 7.91 -11.32 -4.74
N PHE A 33 8.78 -11.07 -3.75
CA PHE A 33 9.33 -9.74 -3.49
C PHE A 33 10.16 -9.20 -4.67
N TRP A 34 11.01 -10.04 -5.26
CA TRP A 34 11.85 -9.69 -6.41
C TRP A 34 11.17 -9.91 -7.77
N SER A 35 9.90 -10.32 -7.78
CA SER A 35 9.19 -10.59 -9.03
C SER A 35 8.99 -9.33 -9.87
N SER A 36 9.14 -9.44 -11.19
CA SER A 36 8.86 -8.34 -12.13
C SER A 36 7.42 -7.83 -12.02
N ALA A 37 6.47 -8.70 -11.67
CA ALA A 37 5.08 -8.31 -11.42
C ALA A 37 4.94 -7.38 -10.20
N ASN A 38 5.74 -7.61 -9.15
CA ASN A 38 5.74 -6.76 -7.95
C ASN A 38 6.31 -5.37 -8.25
N PHE A 39 7.45 -5.32 -8.96
CA PHE A 39 8.03 -4.04 -9.40
C PHE A 39 7.13 -3.29 -10.38
N GLN A 40 6.51 -3.98 -11.32
CA GLN A 40 5.55 -3.39 -12.25
C GLN A 40 4.34 -2.80 -11.51
N SER A 41 3.86 -3.50 -10.47
CA SER A 41 2.78 -3.01 -9.62
C SER A 41 3.17 -1.74 -8.85
N ILE A 42 4.38 -1.68 -8.29
CA ILE A 42 4.87 -0.47 -7.60
C ILE A 42 5.09 0.68 -8.59
N ALA A 43 5.69 0.38 -9.75
CA ALA A 43 6.02 1.37 -10.77
C ALA A 43 4.78 1.95 -11.45
N SER A 44 3.66 1.22 -11.54
CA SER A 44 2.41 1.75 -12.09
C SER A 44 1.65 2.62 -11.09
N GLN A 45 1.79 2.36 -9.79
CA GLN A 45 1.14 3.13 -8.74
C GLN A 45 1.84 4.47 -8.47
N MET A 46 3.17 4.51 -8.47
CA MET A 46 3.95 5.74 -8.20
C MET A 46 3.53 6.95 -9.08
N PRO A 47 3.37 6.81 -10.43
CA PRO A 47 2.87 7.89 -11.27
C PRO A 47 1.44 8.29 -10.95
N ILE A 48 0.55 7.31 -10.71
CA ILE A 48 -0.86 7.57 -10.35
C ILE A 48 -0.92 8.36 -9.03
N LEU A 49 -0.15 7.95 -8.02
CA LEU A 49 -0.08 8.63 -6.73
C LEU A 49 0.46 10.05 -6.86
N GLY A 50 1.43 10.30 -7.76
CA GLY A 50 1.94 11.63 -8.05
C GLY A 50 0.90 12.57 -8.67
N VAL A 51 0.12 12.09 -9.65
CA VAL A 51 -0.97 12.87 -10.25
C VAL A 51 -2.11 13.10 -9.25
N LEU A 52 -2.47 12.08 -8.47
CA LEU A 52 -3.45 12.22 -7.38
C LEU A 52 -2.98 13.22 -6.32
N ALA A 53 -1.70 13.24 -5.97
CA ALA A 53 -1.12 14.20 -5.03
C ALA A 53 -1.19 15.64 -5.57
N LEU A 54 -0.98 15.85 -6.88
CA LEU A 54 -1.20 17.15 -7.50
C LEU A 54 -2.67 17.58 -7.47
N ALA A 55 -3.59 16.66 -7.75
CA ALA A 55 -5.02 16.93 -7.64
C ALA A 55 -5.42 17.30 -6.19
N MET A 56 -4.88 16.60 -5.20
CA MET A 56 -5.06 16.91 -3.77
C MET A 56 -4.43 18.25 -3.37
N ALA A 57 -3.27 18.61 -3.94
CA ALA A 57 -2.65 19.91 -3.68
C ALA A 57 -3.54 21.05 -4.17
N VAL A 58 -4.14 20.90 -5.35
CA VAL A 58 -5.09 21.89 -5.91
C VAL A 58 -6.34 22.03 -5.03
N THR A 59 -6.94 20.94 -4.54
CA THR A 59 -8.14 21.00 -3.69
C THR A 59 -7.87 21.64 -2.32
N ILE A 60 -6.66 21.47 -1.78
CA ILE A 60 -6.22 22.13 -0.54
C ILE A 60 -6.00 23.64 -0.77
N LEU A 61 -5.44 24.03 -1.93
CA LEU A 61 -5.20 25.44 -2.30
C LEU A 61 -6.48 26.21 -2.67
N THR A 62 -7.50 25.54 -3.21
CA THR A 62 -8.74 26.17 -3.71
C THR A 62 -9.83 26.32 -2.62
N GLY A 63 -9.51 26.00 -1.37
CA GLY A 63 -10.33 26.44 -0.23
C GLY A 63 -11.48 25.53 0.21
N GLY A 64 -11.44 24.20 0.05
CA GLY A 64 -12.35 23.38 0.87
C GLY A 64 -12.74 21.97 0.43
N ILE A 65 -11.77 21.09 0.20
CA ILE A 65 -12.00 19.66 0.52
C ILE A 65 -10.98 19.29 1.60
N ASN A 66 -11.47 19.09 2.82
CA ASN A 66 -10.64 18.82 3.99
C ASN A 66 -9.79 17.55 3.75
N LEU A 67 -8.60 17.47 4.37
CA LEU A 67 -7.71 16.30 4.34
C LEU A 67 -8.44 14.98 4.70
N SER A 68 -9.60 15.06 5.35
CA SER A 68 -10.52 13.95 5.59
C SER A 68 -10.88 13.14 4.33
N ILE A 69 -10.87 13.72 3.13
CA ILE A 69 -11.13 12.97 1.88
C ILE A 69 -10.05 11.89 1.63
N ILE A 70 -8.80 12.14 2.02
CA ILE A 70 -7.69 11.20 1.88
C ILE A 70 -7.83 10.05 2.88
N ALA A 71 -8.26 10.38 4.10
CA ALA A 71 -8.57 9.38 5.11
C ALA A 71 -9.76 8.50 4.67
N THR A 72 -10.83 9.10 4.13
CA THR A 72 -12.00 8.38 3.60
C THR A 72 -11.64 7.50 2.41
N MET A 73 -10.79 7.96 1.48
CA MET A 73 -10.35 7.12 0.35
C MET A 73 -9.53 5.91 0.79
N ASN A 74 -8.60 6.08 1.75
CA ASN A 74 -7.85 4.94 2.30
C ASN A 74 -8.77 3.97 3.06
N ALA A 75 -9.74 4.48 3.83
CA ALA A 75 -10.72 3.65 4.53
C ALA A 75 -11.60 2.86 3.54
N CYS A 76 -12.12 3.49 2.49
CA CYS A 76 -12.86 2.81 1.43
C CYS A 76 -12.02 1.72 0.75
N GLY A 77 -10.73 1.99 0.47
CA GLY A 77 -9.80 1.01 -0.08
C GLY A 77 -9.64 -0.22 0.82
N LEU A 78 -9.47 -0.02 2.13
CA LEU A 78 -9.37 -1.11 3.10
C LEU A 78 -10.66 -1.93 3.19
N VAL A 79 -11.83 -1.27 3.20
CA VAL A 79 -13.14 -1.94 3.21
C VAL A 79 -13.35 -2.77 1.93
N MET A 80 -12.97 -2.24 0.77
CA MET A 80 -13.04 -3.00 -0.49
C MET A 80 -12.09 -4.19 -0.50
N ALA A 81 -10.85 -4.02 -0.03
CA ALA A 81 -9.89 -5.12 0.08
C ALA A 81 -10.41 -6.23 1.01
N TRP A 82 -10.98 -5.85 2.16
CA TRP A 82 -11.59 -6.79 3.08
C TRP A 82 -12.80 -7.50 2.47
N GLY A 83 -13.68 -6.78 1.78
CA GLY A 83 -14.82 -7.37 1.07
C GLY A 83 -14.42 -8.36 -0.01
N CYS A 84 -13.41 -8.02 -0.83
CA CYS A 84 -12.88 -8.89 -1.86
C CYS A 84 -12.25 -10.17 -1.28
N HIS A 85 -11.48 -10.04 -0.20
CA HIS A 85 -10.93 -11.20 0.52
C HIS A 85 -12.03 -12.06 1.16
N ALA A 86 -13.06 -11.44 1.75
CA ALA A 86 -14.21 -12.15 2.31
C ALA A 86 -15.04 -12.89 1.24
N LEU A 87 -15.10 -12.37 0.01
CA LEU A 87 -15.75 -13.04 -1.11
C LEU A 87 -14.89 -14.18 -1.68
N SER A 88 -13.59 -13.96 -1.83
CA SER A 88 -12.62 -14.96 -2.31
C SER A 88 -12.58 -16.19 -1.39
N SER A 89 -12.58 -15.97 -0.07
CA SER A 89 -12.66 -17.04 0.93
C SER A 89 -13.99 -17.81 0.88
N ARG A 90 -15.11 -17.15 0.55
CA ARG A 90 -16.40 -17.85 0.30
C ARG A 90 -16.34 -18.72 -0.94
N HIS A 91 -15.74 -18.25 -2.03
CA HIS A 91 -15.57 -19.07 -3.25
C HIS A 91 -14.72 -20.33 -3.00
N GLN A 92 -13.67 -20.24 -2.18
CA GLN A 92 -12.88 -21.41 -1.78
C GLN A 92 -13.68 -22.41 -0.91
N GLN A 93 -14.60 -21.93 -0.07
CA GLN A 93 -15.47 -22.78 0.73
C GLN A 93 -16.51 -23.55 -0.12
N HIS A 94 -17.07 -22.91 -1.16
CA HIS A 94 -17.97 -23.59 -2.10
C HIS A 94 -17.22 -24.65 -2.96
N ALA A 95 -15.95 -24.41 -3.32
CA ALA A 95 -15.13 -25.39 -4.03
C ALA A 95 -14.67 -26.57 -3.15
N ALA A 96 -14.52 -26.36 -1.83
CA ALA A 96 -14.18 -27.41 -0.88
C ALA A 96 -15.39 -28.27 -0.44
N GLY A 97 -16.63 -27.82 -0.68
CA GLY A 97 -17.86 -28.55 -0.37
C GLY A 97 -18.42 -29.41 -1.51
N ALA A 98 -17.88 -29.29 -2.73
CA ALA A 98 -18.25 -30.13 -3.86
C ALA A 98 -17.26 -31.32 -3.99
N GLY A 99 -17.56 -32.42 -3.29
CA GLY A 99 -16.87 -33.69 -3.54
C GLY A 99 -17.06 -34.16 -5.00
N PRO A 100 -16.14 -34.99 -5.54
CA PRO A 100 -16.21 -35.42 -6.93
C PRO A 100 -17.55 -36.15 -7.20
N PRO A 101 -18.20 -35.90 -8.35
CA PRO A 101 -19.34 -36.71 -8.76
C PRO A 101 -18.85 -38.13 -9.04
N GLY A 102 -19.40 -39.10 -8.30
CA GLY A 102 -19.22 -40.53 -8.54
C GLY A 102 -19.94 -41.01 -9.79
#